data_AF-A0AAU5R9Q2-F1
#
_entry.id   AF-A0AAU5R9Q2-F1
#
_cell.length_a   1.000
_cell.length_b   1.000
_cell.length_c   1.000
_cell.angle_alpha   90.00
_cell.angle_beta   90.00
_cell.angle_gamma   90.00
#
_symmetry.space_group_name_H-M   'P 1'
#
loop_
_entity.id
_entity.type
_entity.pdbx_description
1 polymer ?
#
loop_
_entity_poly.entity_id
_entity_poly.type
_entity_poly.pdbx_seq_one_letter_code
_entity_poly.pdbx_strand_id
1 'polypeptide(L)'
;MADSTVSYRNGTGHFVRWSVQHRHACDLTYGTVRWTGPLSTIDSEKRWADARRLLNDSTLPTPDRVAGLLLILYAQKIATISQLTVDDITMDGATVAITFGTSPVVLPAPLASLVRDLVATRRGKAKIGIPEDVSWLFPGGHPGRPLTDSQIGKRLHRIGVRPKQDRSTALFALSTEVPAAILARMLGAHIKVAVQWQQASAGDWATYAADVSHRRDR
;
A
#
# COMPACT_ATOMS: atom_id res chain seq x y z
N MET A 1 -16.76 -25.92 18.89
CA MET A 1 -16.70 -25.26 17.57
C MET A 1 -17.39 -23.91 17.69
N ALA A 2 -16.61 -22.84 17.86
CA ALA A 2 -17.10 -21.47 17.81
C ALA A 2 -16.17 -20.69 16.89
N ASP A 3 -16.81 -19.97 15.98
CA ASP A 3 -16.27 -19.42 14.75
C ASP A 3 -15.44 -18.15 14.98
N SER A 4 -14.55 -17.95 14.01
CA SER A 4 -13.49 -16.98 13.85
C SER A 4 -13.84 -15.51 14.12
N THR A 5 -12.96 -14.87 14.89
CA THR A 5 -12.94 -13.43 15.18
C THR A 5 -12.61 -12.61 13.93
N VAL A 6 -13.62 -12.29 13.13
CA VAL A 6 -13.49 -11.32 12.02
C VAL A 6 -13.36 -9.91 12.61
N SER A 7 -12.15 -9.39 12.59
CA SER A 7 -11.83 -8.07 13.15
C SER A 7 -12.03 -6.96 12.11
N TYR A 8 -13.25 -6.37 12.04
CA TYR A 8 -13.55 -5.18 11.24
C TYR A 8 -12.98 -3.89 11.87
N ARG A 9 -11.67 -3.86 12.16
CA ARG A 9 -11.02 -2.78 12.93
C ARG A 9 -10.98 -1.42 12.22
N ASN A 10 -10.89 -1.38 10.89
CA ASN A 10 -10.81 -0.09 10.18
C ASN A 10 -12.19 0.57 9.96
N GLY A 11 -13.24 -0.20 9.70
CA GLY A 11 -14.59 0.34 9.49
C GLY A 11 -15.25 0.86 10.78
N THR A 12 -15.01 0.17 11.90
CA THR A 12 -15.54 0.55 13.21
C THR A 12 -14.99 1.90 13.69
N GLY A 13 -13.70 2.18 13.49
CA GLY A 13 -13.12 3.46 13.89
C GLY A 13 -13.67 4.67 13.13
N HIS A 14 -14.02 4.50 11.84
CA HIS A 14 -14.65 5.55 11.04
C HIS A 14 -16.12 5.76 11.42
N PHE A 15 -16.86 4.66 11.59
CA PHE A 15 -18.26 4.70 12.03
C PHE A 15 -18.43 5.32 13.42
N VAL A 16 -17.58 4.95 14.39
CA VAL A 16 -17.60 5.53 15.74
C VAL A 16 -17.30 7.03 15.72
N ARG A 17 -16.36 7.46 14.87
CA ARG A 17 -16.06 8.89 14.73
C ARG A 17 -17.19 9.64 14.05
N TRP A 18 -17.80 9.05 13.03
CA TRP A 18 -18.99 9.59 12.37
C TRP A 18 -20.16 9.71 13.35
N SER A 19 -20.43 8.70 14.18
CA SER A 19 -21.54 8.69 15.13
C SER A 19 -21.35 9.72 16.26
N VAL A 20 -20.12 9.90 16.75
CA VAL A 20 -19.79 10.97 17.71
C VAL A 20 -19.88 12.35 17.06
N GLN A 21 -19.37 12.52 15.83
CA GLN A 21 -19.43 13.78 15.09
C GLN A 21 -20.88 14.23 14.80
N HIS A 22 -21.77 13.29 14.49
CA HIS A 22 -23.18 13.56 14.19
C HIS A 22 -24.10 13.43 15.42
N ARG A 23 -23.53 13.36 16.63
CA ARG A 23 -24.25 13.27 17.91
C ARG A 23 -25.20 12.07 18.06
N HIS A 24 -24.97 11.01 17.29
CA HIS A 24 -25.67 9.73 17.45
C HIS A 24 -25.10 8.87 18.58
N ALA A 25 -23.90 9.19 19.07
CA ALA A 25 -23.29 8.61 20.26
C ALA A 25 -22.50 9.68 21.02
N CYS A 26 -22.45 9.56 22.35
CA CYS A 26 -21.66 10.41 23.24
C CYS A 26 -20.67 9.53 24.01
N ASP A 27 -19.46 10.04 24.28
CA ASP A 27 -18.43 9.37 25.10
C ASP A 27 -17.84 8.04 24.57
N LEU A 28 -18.04 7.76 23.27
CA LEU A 28 -17.46 6.57 22.64
C LEU A 28 -16.04 6.88 22.14
N THR A 29 -15.03 6.42 22.89
CA THR A 29 -13.63 6.54 22.48
C THR A 29 -13.20 5.28 21.75
N TYR A 30 -13.09 5.33 20.42
CA TYR A 30 -12.38 4.27 19.70
C TYR A 30 -10.89 4.46 19.91
N GLY A 31 -10.22 3.48 20.52
CA GLY A 31 -8.76 3.45 20.59
C GLY A 31 -8.19 3.43 19.19
N THR A 32 -7.86 4.60 18.64
CA THR A 32 -6.96 4.66 17.49
C THR A 32 -5.70 3.96 17.93
N VAL A 33 -5.41 2.80 17.35
CA VAL A 33 -4.10 2.16 17.50
C VAL A 33 -3.12 3.16 16.91
N ARG A 34 -2.56 4.00 17.77
CA ARG A 34 -1.46 4.89 17.44
C ARG A 34 -0.38 3.96 16.92
N TRP A 35 0.11 4.20 15.71
CA TRP A 35 1.25 3.45 15.22
C TRP A 35 2.41 3.72 16.17
N THR A 36 2.82 2.71 16.94
CA THR A 36 3.85 2.81 17.98
C THR A 36 5.25 2.56 17.42
N GLY A 37 5.43 2.74 16.10
CA GLY A 37 6.66 2.42 15.40
C GLY A 37 6.71 0.98 14.88
N PRO A 38 7.90 0.51 14.47
CA PRO A 38 8.12 -0.82 13.91
C PRO A 38 7.68 -1.93 14.86
N LEU A 39 7.05 -2.98 14.33
CA LEU A 39 6.64 -4.16 15.10
C LEU A 39 7.81 -5.12 15.42
N SER A 40 9.00 -4.85 14.87
CA SER A 40 10.24 -5.60 15.03
C SER A 40 11.44 -4.74 14.57
N THR A 41 12.67 -5.25 14.69
CA THR A 41 13.86 -4.59 14.15
C THR A 41 13.66 -4.21 12.68
N ILE A 42 13.94 -2.94 12.34
CA ILE A 42 13.83 -2.43 10.97
C ILE A 42 14.95 -3.07 10.17
N ASP A 43 14.61 -4.13 9.43
CA ASP A 43 15.55 -4.81 8.55
C ASP A 43 15.48 -4.21 7.15
N SER A 44 16.11 -3.05 6.99
CA SER A 44 16.20 -2.35 5.70
C SER A 44 16.95 -3.17 4.65
N GLU A 45 17.91 -4.00 5.07
CA GLU A 45 18.69 -4.85 4.18
C GLU A 45 17.84 -5.97 3.61
N LYS A 46 17.09 -6.70 4.46
CA LYS A 46 16.11 -7.69 4.02
C LYS A 46 15.08 -7.08 3.07
N ARG A 47 14.58 -5.87 3.36
CA ARG A 47 13.63 -5.17 2.49
C ARG A 47 14.18 -5.02 1.07
N TRP A 48 15.41 -4.53 0.93
CA TRP A 48 16.03 -4.35 -0.38
C TRP A 48 16.38 -5.68 -1.06
N ALA A 49 16.78 -6.69 -0.29
CA ALA A 49 17.00 -8.04 -0.80
C ALA A 49 15.71 -8.67 -1.36
N ASP A 50 14.59 -8.55 -0.63
CA ASP A 50 13.28 -9.03 -1.08
C ASP A 50 12.82 -8.23 -2.31
N ALA A 51 12.98 -6.90 -2.33
CA ALA A 51 12.65 -6.09 -3.52
C ALA A 51 13.46 -6.53 -4.74
N ARG A 52 14.78 -6.73 -4.59
CA ARG A 52 15.64 -7.20 -5.68
C ARG A 52 15.25 -8.60 -6.13
N ARG A 53 14.90 -9.51 -5.22
CA ARG A 53 14.40 -10.85 -5.58
C ARG A 53 13.11 -10.74 -6.38
N LEU A 54 12.12 -9.98 -5.92
CA LEU A 54 10.85 -9.82 -6.63
C LEU A 54 11.00 -9.11 -7.98
N LEU A 55 11.99 -8.24 -8.16
CA LEU A 55 12.26 -7.61 -9.46
C LEU A 55 12.89 -8.55 -10.48
N ASN A 56 13.64 -9.58 -10.05
CA ASN A 56 14.45 -10.39 -10.96
C ASN A 56 14.03 -11.86 -11.04
N ASP A 57 13.34 -12.40 -10.05
CA ASP A 57 12.96 -13.81 -9.99
C ASP A 57 11.71 -14.09 -10.83
N SER A 58 11.92 -14.57 -12.06
CA SER A 58 10.85 -14.95 -12.99
C SER A 58 10.17 -16.27 -12.66
N THR A 59 10.64 -17.02 -11.65
CA THR A 59 9.96 -18.25 -11.19
C THR A 59 8.72 -17.93 -10.36
N LEU A 60 8.67 -16.73 -9.78
CA LEU A 60 7.53 -16.25 -9.02
C LEU A 60 6.43 -15.71 -9.96
N PRO A 61 5.14 -15.96 -9.65
CA PRO A 61 4.05 -15.39 -10.45
C PRO A 61 4.10 -13.86 -10.49
N THR A 62 3.98 -13.26 -11.68
CA THR A 62 3.96 -11.79 -11.86
C THR A 62 3.01 -11.05 -10.92
N PRO A 63 1.76 -11.53 -10.67
CA PRO A 63 0.86 -10.87 -9.72
C PRO A 63 1.45 -10.83 -8.29
N ASP A 64 2.14 -11.89 -7.87
CA ASP A 64 2.73 -11.96 -6.51
C ASP A 64 3.93 -11.02 -6.38
N ARG A 65 4.73 -10.94 -7.44
CA ARG A 65 5.88 -10.02 -7.52
C ARG A 65 5.43 -8.56 -7.45
N VAL A 66 4.44 -8.18 -8.26
CA VAL A 66 3.90 -6.82 -8.25
C VAL A 66 3.26 -6.49 -6.90
N ALA A 67 2.39 -7.35 -6.37
CA ALA A 67 1.75 -7.13 -5.07
C ALA A 67 2.78 -6.97 -3.94
N GLY A 68 3.84 -7.79 -3.96
CA GLY A 68 4.95 -7.68 -3.02
C GLY A 68 5.67 -6.35 -3.17
N LEU A 69 6.07 -5.96 -4.38
CA LEU A 69 6.78 -4.69 -4.63
C LEU A 69 5.97 -3.47 -4.21
N LEU A 70 4.66 -3.45 -4.48
CA LEU A 70 3.76 -2.39 -4.01
C LEU A 70 3.72 -2.30 -2.48
N LEU A 71 3.77 -3.44 -1.80
CA LEU A 71 3.82 -3.47 -0.34
C LEU A 71 5.16 -3.00 0.20
N ILE A 72 6.30 -3.49 -0.33
CA ILE A 72 7.62 -3.25 0.28
C ILE A 72 8.32 -1.98 -0.19
N LEU A 73 7.97 -1.45 -1.37
CA LEU A 73 8.53 -0.19 -1.87
C LEU A 73 7.59 0.99 -1.63
N TYR A 74 6.27 0.76 -1.66
CA TYR A 74 5.27 1.83 -1.57
C TYR A 74 4.42 1.75 -0.30
N ALA A 75 4.74 0.87 0.65
CA ALA A 75 4.00 0.68 1.91
C ALA A 75 2.48 0.50 1.74
N GLN A 76 2.05 0.00 0.58
CA GLN A 76 0.64 -0.16 0.27
C GLN A 76 0.00 -1.24 1.13
N LYS A 77 -1.26 -1.01 1.53
CA LYS A 77 -2.04 -2.00 2.28
C LYS A 77 -2.49 -3.08 1.31
N ILE A 78 -2.56 -4.33 1.78
CA ILE A 78 -3.14 -5.42 0.97
C ILE A 78 -4.56 -5.07 0.50
N ALA A 79 -5.36 -4.44 1.36
CA ALA A 79 -6.71 -3.99 1.01
C ALA A 79 -6.75 -2.96 -0.12
N THR A 80 -5.72 -2.11 -0.22
CA THR A 80 -5.58 -1.17 -1.33
C THR A 80 -5.14 -1.91 -2.59
N ILE A 81 -4.17 -2.82 -2.45
CA ILE A 81 -3.63 -3.61 -3.57
C ILE A 81 -4.72 -4.48 -4.20
N SER A 82 -5.57 -5.13 -3.42
CA SER A 82 -6.67 -5.98 -3.93
C SER A 82 -7.70 -5.19 -4.72
N GLN A 83 -7.91 -3.92 -4.36
CA GLN A 83 -8.89 -3.04 -5.00
C GLN A 83 -8.33 -2.30 -6.21
N LEU A 84 -7.06 -2.48 -6.57
CA LEU A 84 -6.49 -1.83 -7.75
C LEU A 84 -7.17 -2.35 -9.02
N THR A 85 -7.52 -1.40 -9.88
CA THR A 85 -8.09 -1.62 -11.19
C THR A 85 -7.07 -1.28 -12.26
N VAL A 86 -7.38 -1.60 -13.51
CA VAL A 86 -6.56 -1.24 -14.66
C VAL A 86 -6.65 0.26 -14.94
N ASP A 87 -7.76 0.90 -14.58
CA ASP A 87 -7.96 2.35 -14.75
C ASP A 87 -7.08 3.17 -13.78
N ASP A 88 -6.65 2.56 -12.68
CA ASP A 88 -5.65 3.14 -11.77
C ASP A 88 -4.24 3.16 -12.38
N ILE A 89 -4.03 2.48 -13.53
CA ILE A 89 -2.75 2.41 -14.24
C ILE A 89 -2.79 3.29 -15.47
N THR A 90 -1.94 4.31 -15.49
CA THR A 90 -1.72 5.15 -16.67
C THR A 90 -0.44 4.70 -17.36
N MET A 91 -0.54 4.34 -18.65
CA MET A 91 0.61 4.00 -19.48
C MET A 91 0.78 5.07 -20.55
N ASP A 92 1.87 5.83 -20.47
CA ASP A 92 2.25 6.83 -21.46
C ASP A 92 3.62 6.48 -22.05
N GLY A 93 3.61 5.86 -23.23
CA GLY A 93 4.82 5.38 -23.91
C GLY A 93 5.62 4.40 -23.03
N ALA A 94 6.76 4.85 -22.52
CA ALA A 94 7.63 4.08 -21.62
C ALA A 94 7.31 4.28 -20.13
N THR A 95 6.59 5.34 -19.78
CA THR A 95 6.26 5.68 -18.40
C THR A 95 5.01 4.94 -17.95
N VAL A 96 5.07 4.27 -16.80
CA VAL A 96 3.90 3.69 -16.15
C VAL A 96 3.71 4.40 -14.82
N ALA A 97 2.53 4.95 -14.61
CA ALA A 97 2.12 5.55 -13.35
C ALA A 97 0.96 4.76 -12.74
N ILE A 98 0.92 4.73 -11.41
CA ILE A 98 -0.14 4.09 -10.64
C ILE A 98 -0.74 5.06 -9.65
N THR A 99 -2.07 5.04 -9.54
CA THR A 99 -2.80 5.88 -8.59
C THR A 99 -3.28 5.03 -7.42
N PHE A 100 -2.69 5.23 -6.24
CA PHE A 100 -3.15 4.58 -4.99
C PHE A 100 -4.07 5.48 -4.16
N GLY A 101 -3.91 6.79 -4.31
CA GLY A 101 -4.56 7.83 -3.52
C GLY A 101 -4.98 8.98 -4.42
N THR A 102 -4.61 10.21 -4.06
CA THR A 102 -5.01 11.41 -4.82
C THR A 102 -3.98 11.87 -5.84
N SER A 103 -2.81 11.23 -5.90
CA SER A 103 -1.74 11.59 -6.82
C SER A 103 -1.17 10.34 -7.49
N PRO A 104 -0.98 10.36 -8.81
CA PRO A 104 -0.29 9.27 -9.51
C PRO A 104 1.18 9.23 -9.08
N VAL A 105 1.73 8.01 -9.05
CA VAL A 105 3.12 7.73 -8.70
C VAL A 105 3.78 7.05 -9.89
N VAL A 106 4.86 7.65 -10.39
CA VAL A 106 5.63 7.07 -11.49
C VAL A 106 6.41 5.86 -10.99
N LEU A 107 6.28 4.74 -11.69
CA LEU A 107 6.97 3.49 -11.35
C LEU A 107 8.37 3.47 -12.00
N PRO A 108 9.41 3.03 -11.26
CA PRO A 108 10.70 2.73 -11.83
C PRO A 108 10.59 1.68 -12.94
N ALA A 109 11.41 1.79 -13.97
CA ALA A 109 11.33 0.96 -15.17
C ALA A 109 11.22 -0.57 -14.90
N PRO A 110 11.97 -1.17 -13.95
CA PRO A 110 11.84 -2.60 -13.66
C PRO A 110 10.45 -3.00 -13.16
N LEU A 111 9.82 -2.18 -12.32
CA LEU A 111 8.46 -2.42 -11.82
C LEU A 111 7.41 -2.04 -12.87
N ALA A 112 7.65 -0.97 -13.66
CA ALA A 112 6.80 -0.57 -14.76
C ALA A 112 6.60 -1.70 -15.78
N SER A 113 7.68 -2.39 -16.15
CA SER A 113 7.61 -3.56 -17.04
C SER A 113 6.78 -4.70 -16.43
N LEU A 114 6.97 -5.01 -15.14
CA LEU A 114 6.17 -6.05 -14.47
C LEU A 114 4.68 -5.70 -14.40
N VAL A 115 4.34 -4.43 -14.18
CA VAL A 115 2.96 -3.97 -14.18
C VAL A 115 2.35 -4.05 -15.58
N ARG A 116 3.12 -3.70 -16.62
CA ARG A 116 2.70 -3.87 -18.01
C ARG A 116 2.44 -5.33 -18.35
N ASP A 117 3.34 -6.22 -17.96
CA ASP A 117 3.20 -7.66 -18.16
C ASP A 117 1.98 -8.20 -17.41
N LEU A 118 1.74 -7.74 -16.17
CA LEU A 118 0.56 -8.11 -15.39
C LEU A 118 -0.73 -7.69 -16.10
N VAL A 119 -0.79 -6.44 -16.58
CA VAL A 119 -1.95 -5.91 -17.32
C VAL A 119 -2.19 -6.72 -18.60
N ALA A 120 -1.14 -7.12 -19.33
CA ALA A 120 -1.26 -7.89 -20.56
C ALA A 120 -1.64 -9.36 -20.35
N THR A 121 -1.15 -9.97 -19.26
CA THR A 121 -1.31 -11.42 -19.01
C THR A 121 -2.46 -11.75 -18.06
N ARG A 122 -3.15 -10.75 -17.50
CA ARG A 122 -4.25 -10.95 -16.55
C ARG A 122 -5.32 -11.89 -17.12
N ARG A 123 -5.42 -13.09 -16.55
CA ARG A 123 -6.48 -14.06 -16.86
C ARG A 123 -7.70 -13.75 -16.02
N GLY A 124 -8.50 -12.83 -16.55
CA GLY A 124 -9.81 -12.43 -16.06
C GLY A 124 -10.54 -11.74 -17.21
N LYS A 125 -10.58 -12.41 -18.37
CA LYS A 125 -11.23 -11.87 -19.56
C LYS A 125 -12.68 -11.56 -19.20
N ALA A 126 -12.97 -10.27 -19.01
CA ALA A 126 -14.30 -9.74 -19.25
C ALA A 126 -14.78 -10.37 -20.56
N LYS A 127 -15.95 -10.99 -20.54
CA LYS A 127 -16.55 -11.52 -21.76
C LYS A 127 -16.52 -10.41 -22.80
N ILE A 128 -16.05 -10.73 -23.99
CA ILE A 128 -16.19 -9.85 -25.17
C ILE A 128 -17.69 -9.51 -25.25
N GLY A 129 -18.05 -8.23 -25.06
CA GLY A 129 -19.42 -7.74 -25.25
C GLY A 129 -20.20 -7.25 -24.02
N ILE A 130 -19.59 -7.09 -22.83
CA ILE A 130 -20.26 -6.40 -21.70
C ILE A 130 -19.42 -5.19 -21.26
N PRO A 131 -19.91 -3.94 -21.45
CA PRO A 131 -19.13 -2.72 -21.20
C PRO A 131 -18.81 -2.39 -19.72
N GLU A 132 -19.35 -3.13 -18.74
CA GLU A 132 -19.42 -2.67 -17.34
C GLU A 132 -18.79 -3.61 -16.29
N ASP A 133 -17.84 -4.47 -16.66
CA ASP A 133 -17.12 -5.28 -15.66
C ASP A 133 -15.81 -4.57 -15.27
N VAL A 134 -15.74 -4.06 -14.02
CA VAL A 134 -14.55 -3.39 -13.47
C VAL A 134 -13.33 -4.29 -13.67
N SER A 135 -12.36 -3.82 -14.45
CA SER A 135 -11.18 -4.62 -14.79
C SER A 135 -10.17 -4.57 -13.64
N TRP A 136 -10.32 -5.47 -12.68
CA TRP A 136 -9.39 -5.61 -11.56
C TRP A 136 -7.97 -5.93 -12.04
N LEU A 137 -6.97 -5.24 -11.49
CA LEU A 137 -5.55 -5.51 -11.75
C LEU A 137 -5.15 -6.89 -11.21
N PHE A 138 -5.76 -7.29 -10.09
CA PHE A 138 -5.62 -8.61 -9.49
C PHE A 138 -6.98 -9.34 -9.55
N PRO A 139 -7.31 -10.02 -10.65
CA PRO A 139 -8.59 -10.72 -10.77
C PRO A 139 -8.67 -11.92 -9.80
N GLY A 140 -9.84 -12.10 -9.20
CA GLY A 140 -10.17 -13.23 -8.35
C GLY A 140 -10.68 -14.44 -9.15
N GLY A 141 -10.99 -15.53 -8.45
CA GLY A 141 -11.52 -16.75 -9.07
C GLY A 141 -12.99 -16.64 -9.54
N HIS A 142 -13.72 -15.62 -9.09
CA HIS A 142 -15.09 -15.36 -9.51
C HIS A 142 -15.12 -14.19 -10.51
N PRO A 143 -15.93 -14.25 -11.57
CA PRO A 143 -16.10 -13.15 -12.51
C PRO A 143 -16.46 -11.83 -11.80
N GLY A 144 -15.88 -10.72 -12.27
CA GLY A 144 -16.11 -9.38 -11.73
C GLY A 144 -15.61 -9.14 -10.30
N ARG A 145 -14.91 -10.11 -9.68
CA ARG A 145 -14.39 -9.95 -8.31
C ARG A 145 -12.87 -9.84 -8.27
N PRO A 146 -12.32 -8.98 -7.39
CA PRO A 146 -10.89 -8.93 -7.17
C PRO A 146 -10.41 -10.16 -6.38
N LEU A 147 -9.10 -10.39 -6.43
CA LEU A 147 -8.41 -11.31 -5.55
C LEU A 147 -8.51 -10.78 -4.12
N THR A 148 -9.05 -11.58 -3.21
CA THR A 148 -9.31 -11.13 -1.84
C THR A 148 -8.01 -10.81 -1.08
N ASP A 149 -8.11 -9.88 -0.14
CA ASP A 149 -6.99 -9.48 0.73
C ASP A 149 -6.34 -10.68 1.42
N SER A 150 -7.16 -11.61 1.91
CA SER A 150 -6.71 -12.83 2.57
C SER A 150 -5.89 -13.72 1.63
N GLN A 151 -6.26 -13.79 0.35
CA GLN A 151 -5.53 -14.58 -0.64
C GLN A 151 -4.23 -13.90 -1.04
N ILE A 152 -4.22 -12.58 -1.25
CA ILE A 152 -2.96 -11.84 -1.46
C ILE A 152 -2.03 -12.06 -0.27
N GLY A 153 -2.53 -11.92 0.97
CA GLY A 153 -1.75 -12.17 2.17
C GLY A 153 -1.13 -13.57 2.21
N LYS A 154 -1.91 -14.62 1.92
CA LYS A 154 -1.41 -16.01 1.85
C LYS A 154 -0.34 -16.18 0.77
N ARG A 155 -0.55 -15.60 -0.42
CA ARG A 155 0.40 -15.68 -1.53
C ARG A 155 1.72 -14.98 -1.21
N LEU A 156 1.66 -13.80 -0.59
CA LEU A 156 2.83 -13.07 -0.09
C LEU A 156 3.59 -13.85 0.98
N HIS A 157 2.87 -14.45 1.94
CA HIS A 157 3.49 -15.30 2.96
C HIS A 157 4.26 -16.49 2.36
N ARG A 158 3.71 -17.13 1.32
CA ARG A 158 4.36 -18.26 0.63
C ARG A 158 5.67 -17.86 -0.06
N ILE A 159 5.80 -16.61 -0.47
CA ILE A 159 7.05 -16.07 -1.02
C ILE A 159 7.89 -15.37 0.05
N GLY A 160 7.66 -15.62 1.34
CA GLY A 160 8.49 -15.09 2.42
C GLY A 160 8.31 -13.60 2.75
N VAL A 161 7.32 -12.94 2.14
CA VAL A 161 6.91 -11.57 2.48
C VAL A 161 5.90 -11.66 3.62
N ARG A 162 6.16 -10.94 4.72
CA ARG A 162 5.31 -10.83 5.91
C ARG A 162 4.58 -9.49 5.86
N PRO A 163 3.34 -9.42 5.35
CA PRO A 163 2.74 -8.15 4.94
C PRO A 163 2.66 -7.09 6.03
N LYS A 164 2.35 -7.48 7.28
CA LYS A 164 2.26 -6.54 8.40
C LYS A 164 3.63 -5.96 8.79
N GLN A 165 4.65 -6.82 8.86
CA GLN A 165 5.99 -6.45 9.26
C GLN A 165 6.67 -5.63 8.15
N ASP A 166 6.69 -6.18 6.94
CA ASP A 166 7.38 -5.60 5.79
C ASP A 166 6.78 -4.26 5.38
N ARG A 167 5.44 -4.11 5.49
CA ARG A 167 4.78 -2.82 5.29
C ARG A 167 5.17 -1.82 6.38
N SER A 168 5.28 -2.24 7.63
CA SER A 168 5.69 -1.33 8.72
C SER A 168 7.12 -0.85 8.52
N THR A 169 8.03 -1.72 8.06
CA THR A 169 9.41 -1.39 7.70
C THR A 169 9.44 -0.41 6.52
N ALA A 170 8.70 -0.70 5.45
CA ALA A 170 8.60 0.18 4.29
C ALA A 170 8.03 1.56 4.65
N LEU A 171 6.97 1.60 5.46
CA LEU A 171 6.36 2.84 5.91
C LEU A 171 7.34 3.67 6.72
N PHE A 172 8.05 3.05 7.66
CA PHE A 172 9.05 3.73 8.49
C PHE A 172 10.17 4.33 7.65
N ALA A 173 10.71 3.57 6.69
CA ALA A 173 11.77 4.05 5.80
C ALA A 173 11.27 5.24 4.96
N LEU A 174 10.09 5.10 4.37
CA LEU A 174 9.47 6.17 3.57
C LEU A 174 9.20 7.43 4.41
N SER A 175 8.78 7.31 5.68
CA SER A 175 8.58 8.47 6.56
C SER A 175 9.85 9.16 7.01
N THR A 176 11.01 8.52 6.87
CA THR A 176 12.32 9.18 7.04
C THR A 176 12.75 9.93 5.78
N GLU A 177 12.44 9.39 4.60
CA GLU A 177 12.95 9.89 3.32
C GLU A 177 12.00 10.89 2.62
N VAL A 178 10.70 10.82 2.90
CA VAL A 178 9.66 11.54 2.16
C VAL A 178 8.83 12.43 3.09
N PRO A 179 8.58 13.71 2.74
CA PRO A 179 7.70 14.58 3.50
C PRO A 179 6.28 14.02 3.70
N ALA A 180 5.71 14.21 4.89
CA ALA A 180 4.36 13.74 5.22
C ALA A 180 3.27 14.12 4.20
N ALA A 181 3.36 15.30 3.58
CA ALA A 181 2.40 15.73 2.56
C ALA A 181 2.41 14.85 1.29
N ILE A 182 3.60 14.44 0.86
CA ILE A 182 3.76 13.55 -0.30
C ILE A 182 3.31 12.14 0.07
N LEU A 183 3.70 11.65 1.25
CA LEU A 183 3.26 10.35 1.75
C LEU A 183 1.74 10.24 1.91
N ALA A 184 1.09 11.29 2.42
CA ALA A 184 -0.35 11.35 2.55
C ALA A 184 -1.05 11.16 1.19
N ARG A 185 -0.57 11.88 0.17
CA ARG A 185 -1.11 11.80 -1.20
C ARG A 185 -0.85 10.43 -1.85
N MET A 186 0.38 9.93 -1.72
CA MET A 186 0.85 8.66 -2.26
C MET A 186 0.15 7.45 -1.63
N LEU A 187 -0.16 7.49 -0.33
CA LEU A 187 -0.76 6.39 0.42
C LEU A 187 -2.28 6.53 0.60
N GLY A 188 -2.89 7.59 0.05
CA GLY A 188 -4.31 7.90 0.24
C GLY A 188 -4.69 8.09 1.71
N ALA A 189 -3.78 8.65 2.52
CA ALA A 189 -3.94 8.83 3.95
C ALA A 189 -4.19 10.30 4.31
N HIS A 190 -4.89 10.53 5.43
CA HIS A 190 -5.07 11.88 5.95
C HIS A 190 -3.72 12.47 6.42
N ILE A 191 -3.45 13.74 6.12
CA ILE A 191 -2.17 14.40 6.42
C ILE A 191 -1.70 14.25 7.88
N LYS A 192 -2.63 14.38 8.85
CA LYS A 192 -2.34 14.19 10.28
C LYS A 192 -1.76 12.80 10.59
N VAL A 193 -2.19 11.76 9.87
CA VAL A 193 -1.67 10.40 10.05
C VAL A 193 -0.26 10.28 9.49
N ALA A 194 0.02 10.90 8.34
CA ALA A 194 1.37 10.93 7.76
C ALA A 194 2.36 11.72 8.62
N VAL A 195 1.93 12.82 9.23
CA VAL A 195 2.74 13.58 10.20
C VAL A 195 3.08 12.72 11.42
N GLN A 196 2.13 11.92 11.92
CA GLN A 196 2.41 10.99 13.02
C GLN A 196 3.44 9.92 12.64
N TRP A 197 3.38 9.39 11.41
CA TRP A 197 4.41 8.45 10.92
C TRP A 197 5.78 9.12 10.85
N GLN A 198 5.85 10.33 10.30
CA GLN A 198 7.09 11.10 10.23
C GLN A 198 7.65 11.37 11.64
N GLN A 199 6.83 11.82 12.59
CA GLN A 199 7.26 12.05 13.97
C GLN A 199 7.77 10.78 14.67
N ALA A 200 7.11 9.65 14.46
CA ALA A 200 7.54 8.37 15.04
C ALA A 200 8.77 7.77 14.33
N SER A 201 9.07 8.19 13.10
CA SER A 201 10.33 7.89 12.40
C SER A 201 11.45 8.88 12.70
N ALA A 202 11.10 10.08 13.20
CA ALA A 202 12.00 11.22 13.34
C ALA A 202 12.92 11.18 14.57
N GLY A 203 13.37 10.00 15.00
CA GLY A 203 14.45 9.90 15.99
C GLY A 203 15.68 10.76 15.63
N ASP A 204 15.91 11.00 14.33
CA ASP A 204 17.01 11.81 13.77
C ASP A 204 16.59 12.91 12.76
N TRP A 205 15.29 13.19 12.54
CA TRP A 205 14.84 14.11 11.46
C TRP A 205 14.97 15.60 11.80
N ALA A 206 15.15 15.95 13.08
CA ALA A 206 15.39 17.33 13.51
C ALA A 206 16.65 17.92 12.85
N THR A 207 17.65 17.09 12.60
CA THR A 207 18.92 17.46 11.96
C THR A 207 18.77 17.72 10.46
N TYR A 208 17.92 16.96 9.77
CA TYR A 208 17.67 17.14 8.32
C TYR A 208 16.75 18.33 8.02
N ALA A 209 15.75 18.58 8.87
CA ALA A 209 14.89 19.77 8.75
C ALA A 209 15.67 21.08 8.91
N ALA A 210 16.70 21.08 9.77
CA ALA A 210 17.64 22.20 9.90
C ALA A 210 18.44 22.41 8.59
N ASP A 211 18.94 21.35 7.96
CA ASP A 211 19.73 21.49 6.71
C ASP A 211 18.88 21.94 5.50
N VAL A 212 17.61 21.50 5.41
CA VAL A 212 16.70 21.90 4.32
C VAL A 212 16.21 23.34 4.48
N SER A 213 16.04 23.83 5.71
CA SER A 213 15.70 25.25 5.95
C SER A 213 16.85 26.17 5.56
N HIS A 214 18.10 25.78 5.81
CA HIS A 214 19.28 26.55 5.37
C HIS A 214 19.49 26.62 3.84
N ARG A 215 18.86 25.74 3.04
CA ARG A 215 18.97 25.78 1.57
C ARG A 215 17.89 26.60 0.88
N ARG A 216 16.85 27.01 1.60
CA ARG A 216 15.75 27.83 1.07
C ARG A 216 15.97 29.33 1.27
N ASP A 217 16.93 29.70 2.11
CA ASP A 217 17.32 31.09 2.39
C ASP A 217 18.58 31.52 1.61
N ARG A 218 18.86 30.87 0.47
CA ARG A 218 20.00 31.19 -0.40
C ARG A 218 19.58 31.41 -1.85
#